data_AF-A0A447N3K2-F1
#
_entry.id   AF-A0A447N3K2-F1
#
_cell.length_a   1.000
_cell.length_b   1.000
_cell.length_c   1.000
_cell.angle_alpha   90.00
_cell.angle_beta   90.00
_cell.angle_gamma   90.00
#
_symmetry.space_group_name_H-M   'P 1'
#
loop_
_entity.id
_entity.type
_entity.pdbx_description
1 polymer ?
#
loop_
_entity_poly.entity_id
_entity_poly.type
_entity_poly.pdbx_seq_one_letter_code
_entity_poly.pdbx_strand_id
1 'polypeptide(L)' 'MVTGEGRIDSQSIRGKVPIGVANVAKKYHKPVIGIAGSLTHDVGIVHHYGIDAVFSVLTRIVTLEEGFSGRF' A
#
# COMPACT_ATOMS: atom_id res chain seq x y z
N MET A 1 -10.41 -7.17 0.51
CA MET A 1 -9.22 -7.55 1.30
C MET A 1 -8.43 -6.29 1.55
N VAL A 2 -7.96 -6.07 2.78
CA VAL A 2 -7.12 -4.91 3.10
C VAL A 2 -5.72 -5.41 3.41
N THR A 3 -4.70 -4.72 2.90
CA THR A 3 -3.28 -5.02 3.13
C THR A 3 -2.50 -3.74 3.33
N GLY A 4 -1.25 -3.85 3.80
CA GLY A 4 -0.43 -2.68 4.04
C GLY A 4 1.02 -3.02 4.37
N GLU A 5 1.86 -2.01 4.27
CA GLU A 5 3.25 -2.00 4.73
C GLU A 5 3.72 -0.56 4.97
N GLY A 6 4.91 -0.36 5.52
CA GLY A 6 5.43 0.99 5.82
C GLY A 6 5.54 1.89 4.59
N ARG A 7 5.94 1.34 3.44
CA ARG A 7 6.03 2.04 2.15
C ARG A 7 5.59 1.12 1.02
N ILE A 8 4.64 1.58 0.21
CA ILE A 8 4.28 0.90 -1.04
C ILE A 8 4.91 1.64 -2.22
N ASP A 9 5.71 0.91 -2.99
CA ASP A 9 6.48 1.37 -4.14
C ASP A 9 6.71 0.22 -5.16
N SER A 10 7.53 0.43 -6.20
CA SER A 10 7.86 -0.66 -7.14
C SER A 10 8.61 -1.84 -6.52
N GLN A 11 9.22 -1.71 -5.35
CA GLN A 11 9.80 -2.88 -4.67
C GLN A 11 8.73 -3.74 -4.02
N SER A 12 7.55 -3.19 -3.72
CA SER A 12 6.42 -3.96 -3.21
C SER A 12 6.01 -5.08 -4.16
N ILE A 13 6.06 -4.83 -5.48
CA ILE A 13 5.69 -5.83 -6.51
C ILE A 13 6.61 -7.06 -6.52
N ARG A 14 7.81 -6.96 -5.91
CA ARG A 14 8.85 -8.00 -5.92
C ARG A 14 8.65 -9.08 -4.86
N GLY A 15 7.40 -9.46 -4.61
CA GLY A 15 7.05 -10.54 -3.69
C GLY A 15 6.89 -10.12 -2.24
N LYS A 16 6.69 -8.82 -1.95
CA LYS A 16 6.31 -8.38 -0.61
C LYS A 16 4.87 -8.76 -0.27
N VAL A 17 4.54 -8.59 1.01
CA VAL A 17 3.24 -8.94 1.61
C VAL A 17 2.03 -8.43 0.79
N PRO A 18 1.95 -7.16 0.35
CA PRO A 18 0.77 -6.66 -0.36
C PRO A 18 0.41 -7.46 -1.62
N ILE A 19 1.42 -7.97 -2.32
CA ILE A 19 1.27 -8.74 -3.56
C ILE A 19 0.86 -10.17 -3.26
N GLY A 20 1.43 -10.78 -2.22
CA GLY A 20 1.00 -12.09 -1.76
C GLY A 20 -0.49 -12.08 -1.40
N VAL A 21 -0.93 -11.05 -0.68
CA VAL A 21 -2.33 -10.84 -0.33
C VAL A 21 -3.18 -10.61 -1.59
N ALA A 22 -2.73 -9.79 -2.53
CA ALA A 22 -3.45 -9.55 -3.79
C ALA A 22 -3.62 -10.81 -4.63
N ASN A 23 -2.58 -11.65 -4.71
CA ASN A 23 -2.61 -12.93 -5.42
C ASN A 23 -3.62 -13.91 -4.81
N VAL A 24 -3.77 -13.91 -3.48
CA VAL A 24 -4.79 -14.73 -2.80
C VAL A 24 -6.19 -14.16 -3.07
N ALA A 25 -6.38 -12.85 -2.92
CA ALA A 25 -7.68 -12.20 -3.12
C ALA A 25 -8.25 -12.39 -4.53
N LYS A 26 -7.39 -12.30 -5.55
CA LYS A 26 -7.75 -12.48 -6.97
C LYS A 26 -8.38 -13.84 -7.24
N LYS A 27 -7.93 -14.91 -6.57
CA LYS A 27 -8.51 -16.26 -6.70
C LYS A 27 -9.98 -16.32 -6.28
N TYR A 28 -10.43 -15.37 -5.45
CA TYR A 28 -11.79 -15.27 -4.95
C TYR A 28 -12.54 -14.05 -5.49
N HIS A 29 -11.97 -13.37 -6.51
CA HIS A 29 -12.53 -12.16 -7.10
C HIS A 29 -12.89 -11.08 -6.07
N LYS A 30 -12.06 -10.93 -5.03
CA LYS A 30 -12.25 -9.90 -4.00
C LYS A 30 -11.35 -8.70 -4.30
N PRO A 31 -11.88 -7.45 -4.19
CA PRO A 31 -11.06 -6.26 -4.35
C PRO A 31 -10.02 -6.14 -3.24
N VAL A 32 -8.90 -5.50 -3.53
CA VAL A 32 -7.74 -5.34 -2.65
C VAL A 32 -7.43 -3.87 -2.48
N ILE A 33 -7.41 -3.41 -1.22
CA ILE A 33 -7.05 -2.04 -0.87
C ILE A 33 -5.76 -2.06 -0.06
N GLY A 34 -4.76 -1.32 -0.53
CA GLY A 34 -3.48 -1.10 0.15
C GLY A 34 -3.49 0.16 1.00
N ILE A 35 -3.06 0.06 2.27
CA ILE A 35 -2.87 1.20 3.16
C ILE A 35 -1.40 1.25 3.59
N ALA A 36 -0.71 2.37 3.34
CA ALA A 36 0.72 2.49 3.60
C ALA A 36 1.10 3.74 4.39
N GLY A 37 2.22 3.66 5.11
CA GLY A 37 2.85 4.83 5.73
C GLY A 37 3.23 5.90 4.71
N SER A 38 3.86 5.47 3.61
CA SER A 38 4.25 6.35 2.51
C SER A 38 3.99 5.69 1.15
N LEU A 39 3.70 6.53 0.16
CA LEU A 39 3.58 6.13 -1.24
C LEU A 39 4.62 6.90 -2.06
N THR A 40 5.19 6.27 -3.07
CA THR A 40 6.14 6.89 -3.99
C THR A 40 5.47 7.21 -5.33
N HIS A 41 6.16 7.98 -6.19
CA HIS A 41 5.62 8.39 -7.49
C HIS A 41 5.34 7.20 -8.43
N ASP A 42 6.08 6.10 -8.28
CA ASP A 42 5.96 4.87 -9.05
C ASP A 42 4.95 3.88 -8.48
N VAL A 43 4.22 4.24 -7.41
CA VAL A 43 3.28 3.33 -6.72
C VAL A 43 2.20 2.77 -7.64
N GLY A 44 1.81 3.48 -8.69
CA GLY A 44 0.76 3.05 -9.62
C GLY A 44 1.02 1.68 -10.25
N ILE A 45 2.27 1.22 -10.28
CA ILE A 45 2.63 -0.12 -10.76
C ILE A 45 1.88 -1.24 -10.02
N VAL A 46 1.53 -1.05 -8.74
CA VAL A 46 0.84 -2.07 -7.93
C VAL A 46 -0.55 -2.43 -8.46
N HIS A 47 -1.18 -1.54 -9.22
CA HIS A 47 -2.49 -1.81 -9.84
C HIS A 47 -2.41 -2.94 -10.86
N HIS A 48 -1.31 -3.02 -11.62
CA HIS A 48 -1.08 -4.14 -12.54
C HIS A 48 -0.91 -5.49 -11.81
N TYR A 49 -0.54 -5.46 -10.53
CA TYR A 49 -0.35 -6.66 -9.71
C TYR A 49 -1.56 -7.02 -8.85
N GLY A 50 -2.67 -6.28 -8.96
CA GLY A 50 -3.95 -6.66 -8.33
C GLY A 50 -4.30 -5.94 -7.06
N ILE A 51 -3.65 -4.82 -6.77
CA ILE A 51 -4.12 -3.87 -5.77
C ILE A 51 -5.06 -2.90 -6.48
N ASP A 52 -6.35 -2.90 -6.14
CA ASP A 52 -7.35 -2.07 -6.83
C ASP A 52 -7.27 -0.59 -6.41
N ALA A 53 -6.92 -0.33 -5.15
CA ALA A 53 -6.73 1.01 -4.64
C ALA A 53 -5.59 1.06 -3.61
N VAL A 54 -4.89 2.19 -3.52
CA VAL A 54 -3.82 2.40 -2.54
C VAL A 54 -3.92 3.80 -1.92
N PHE A 55 -3.75 3.87 -0.61
CA PHE A 55 -3.84 5.12 0.16
C PHE A 55 -2.68 5.25 1.14
N SER A 56 -2.20 6.48 1.33
CA SER A 56 -1.31 6.80 2.45
C SER A 56 -2.14 7.06 3.70
N VAL A 57 -1.64 6.64 4.87
CA VAL A 57 -2.20 7.07 6.16
C VAL A 57 -1.86 8.53 6.48
N LEU A 58 -0.85 9.10 5.82
CA LEU A 58 -0.48 10.50 5.99
C LEU A 58 -1.39 11.37 5.11
N THR A 59 -2.09 12.30 5.75
CA THR A 59 -3.01 13.26 5.10
C THR A 59 -2.30 14.51 4.58
N ARG A 60 -1.05 14.73 5.00
CA ARG A 60 -0.20 15.87 4.63
C ARG A 60 1.29 15.50 4.76
N ILE A 61 2.17 16.36 4.23
CA ILE A 61 3.60 16.25 4.49
C ILE A 61 3.83 16.55 5.98
N VAL A 62 4.46 15.60 6.69
CA VAL A 62 4.79 15.71 8.11
C VAL A 62 6.24 15.30 8.33
N THR A 63 6.84 15.76 9.41
CA THR A 63 8.12 15.21 9.88
C THR A 63 7.95 13.75 10.30
N LEU A 64 9.05 13.01 10.36
CA LEU A 64 9.02 11.59 10.75
C LEU A 64 8.40 11.43 12.14
N GLU A 65 8.81 12.25 13.10
CA GLU A 65 8.31 12.22 14.49
C GLU A 65 6.81 12.49 14.56
N GLU A 66 6.34 13.53 13.85
CA GLU A 66 4.92 13.82 13.75
C GLU A 66 4.15 12.63 13.19
N GLY A 67 4.66 11.99 12.12
CA GLY A 67 4.09 10.82 11.46
C GLY A 67 3.97 9.55 12.34
N PHE A 68 4.78 9.42 13.40
CA PHE A 68 4.66 8.34 14.37
C PHE A 68 3.82 8.72 15.60
N SER A 69 3.61 10.01 15.87
CA SER A 69 2.88 10.49 17.05
C SER A 69 1.35 10.34 16.95
N GLY A 70 0.80 10.01 15.78
CA GLY A 70 -0.65 9.95 15.54
C GLY A 70 -1.35 11.31 15.49
N ARG A 71 -0.60 12.42 15.55
CA ARG A 71 -1.13 13.79 15.45
C ARG A 71 -1.07 14.28 14.00
N PHE A 72 -1.96 13.78 13.15
CA PHE A 72 -2.10 14.27 11.77
C PHE A 72 -3.55 14.45 11.38
#